data_AF-X1T4A3-F1
#
_entry.id   AF-X1T4A3-F1
#
_cell.length_a   1.000
_cell.length_b   1.000
_cell.length_c   1.000
_cell.angle_alpha   90.00
_cell.angle_beta   90.00
_cell.angle_gamma   90.00
#
_symmetry.space_group_name_H-M   'P 1'
#
loop_
_entity.id
_entity.type
_entity.pdbx_description
1 polymer ?
#
loop_
_entity_poly.entity_id
_entity_poly.type
_entity_poly.pdbx_seq_one_letter_code
_entity_poly.pdbx_strand_id
1 'polypeptide(L)'
;METKKLIHKACTILKEVKTLFVLTGAGISAESGIPTFRGVDGLWKNYSAADLATPQAFRKDPKMVWEWYHWRQGIISKAEPNP
;
A
#
# COMPACT_ATOMS: atom_id res chain seq x y z
N MET A 1 2.27 -7.30 -26.93
CA MET A 1 1.17 -8.18 -27.41
C MET A 1 0.60 -9.03 -26.28
N GLU A 2 1.42 -9.60 -25.40
CA GLU A 2 0.95 -10.49 -24.31
C GLU A 2 0.06 -9.79 -23.26
N THR A 3 0.43 -8.59 -22.78
CA THR A 3 -0.38 -7.88 -21.78
C THR A 3 -1.79 -7.55 -22.25
N LYS A 4 -1.95 -7.11 -23.52
CA LYS A 4 -3.28 -6.84 -24.10
C LYS A 4 -4.14 -8.10 -24.15
N LYS A 5 -3.53 -9.27 -24.42
CA LYS A 5 -4.20 -10.57 -24.43
C LYS A 5 -4.65 -10.97 -23.02
N LEU A 6 -3.81 -10.75 -22.01
CA LEU A 6 -4.16 -11.03 -20.61
C LEU A 6 -5.29 -10.14 -20.09
N ILE A 7 -5.25 -8.84 -20.40
CA ILE A 7 -6.33 -7.90 -20.06
C ILE A 7 -7.64 -8.34 -20.72
N HIS A 8 -7.63 -8.66 -22.01
CA HIS A 8 -8.82 -9.14 -22.71
C HIS A 8 -9.39 -10.40 -22.06
N LYS A 9 -8.52 -11.37 -21.70
CA LYS A 9 -8.93 -12.59 -20.99
C LYS A 9 -9.56 -12.27 -19.63
N ALA A 10 -8.97 -11.34 -18.86
CA ALA A 10 -9.52 -10.90 -17.58
C ALA A 10 -10.91 -10.28 -17.77
N CYS A 11 -11.10 -9.38 -18.74
CA CYS A 11 -12.41 -8.81 -19.05
C CYS A 11 -13.46 -9.85 -19.40
N THR A 12 -13.10 -10.89 -20.17
CA THR A 12 -14.02 -11.98 -20.50
C THR A 12 -14.45 -12.75 -19.27
N ILE A 13 -13.50 -13.10 -18.38
CA ILE A 13 -13.82 -13.79 -17.12
C ILE A 13 -14.71 -12.91 -16.24
N LEU A 14 -14.37 -11.63 -16.09
CA LEU A 14 -15.09 -10.69 -15.23
C LEU A 14 -16.54 -10.44 -15.67
N LYS A 15 -16.89 -10.67 -16.94
CA LYS A 15 -18.28 -10.56 -17.42
C LYS A 15 -19.17 -11.72 -16.97
N GLU A 16 -18.59 -12.88 -16.71
CA GLU A 16 -19.33 -14.12 -16.42
C GLU A 16 -19.42 -14.43 -14.92
N VAL A 17 -18.56 -13.83 -14.09
CA VAL A 17 -18.55 -14.07 -12.65
C VAL A 17 -19.76 -13.41 -11.97
N LYS A 18 -20.43 -14.18 -11.10
CA LYS A 18 -21.55 -13.68 -10.28
C LYS A 18 -21.08 -12.93 -9.04
N THR A 19 -19.89 -13.25 -8.55
CA THR A 19 -19.29 -12.66 -7.35
C THR A 19 -17.81 -12.45 -7.60
N LEU A 20 -17.32 -11.25 -7.29
CA LEU A 20 -15.92 -10.87 -7.40
C LEU A 20 -15.37 -10.49 -6.03
N PHE A 21 -14.18 -11.00 -5.73
CA PHE A 21 -13.37 -10.57 -4.59
C PHE A 21 -12.04 -10.02 -5.11
N VAL A 22 -11.69 -8.81 -4.70
CA VAL A 22 -10.43 -8.16 -5.07
C VAL A 22 -9.59 -8.01 -3.81
N LEU A 23 -8.44 -8.67 -3.78
CA LEU A 23 -7.43 -8.46 -2.75
C LEU A 23 -6.40 -7.46 -3.25
N THR A 24 -6.28 -6.32 -2.57
CA THR A 24 -5.30 -5.29 -2.90
C THR A 24 -4.24 -5.18 -1.81
N GLY A 25 -3.10 -4.60 -2.17
CA GLY A 25 -2.02 -4.29 -1.24
C GLY A 25 -1.48 -2.90 -1.49
N ALA A 26 -0.41 -2.52 -0.78
CA ALA A 26 0.16 -1.16 -0.85
C ALA A 26 0.50 -0.68 -2.28
N GLY A 27 0.79 -1.61 -3.21
CA GLY A 27 1.07 -1.28 -4.61
C GLY A 27 -0.06 -0.52 -5.31
N ILE A 28 -1.34 -0.81 -4.99
CA ILE A 28 -2.45 -0.07 -5.59
C ILE A 28 -2.47 1.41 -5.16
N SER A 29 -1.87 1.74 -4.01
CA SER A 29 -1.80 3.11 -3.51
C SER A 29 -0.56 3.87 -3.98
N ALA A 30 0.40 3.19 -4.61
CA ALA A 30 1.66 3.80 -5.05
C ALA A 30 1.42 4.90 -6.09
N GLU A 31 0.48 4.68 -7.01
CA GLU A 31 0.11 5.66 -8.05
C GLU A 31 -0.64 6.88 -7.47
N SER A 32 -1.19 6.76 -6.26
CA SER A 32 -1.73 7.90 -5.49
C SER A 32 -0.65 8.68 -4.72
N GLY A 33 0.64 8.36 -4.91
CA GLY A 33 1.75 8.99 -4.18
C GLY A 33 1.95 8.48 -2.76
N ILE A 34 1.28 7.39 -2.36
CA ILE A 34 1.46 6.78 -1.04
C ILE A 34 2.63 5.79 -1.13
N PRO A 35 3.74 6.00 -0.38
CA PRO A 35 4.90 5.14 -0.47
C PRO A 35 4.58 3.71 0.01
N THR A 36 5.11 2.72 -0.72
CA THR A 36 4.99 1.32 -0.33
C THR A 36 5.94 0.99 0.81
N PHE A 37 5.63 -0.09 1.53
CA PHE A 37 6.50 -0.58 2.60
C PHE A 37 7.72 -1.34 2.09
N ARG A 38 7.60 -2.00 0.93
CA ARG A 38 8.63 -2.84 0.30
C ARG A 38 8.85 -2.40 -1.15
N GLY A 39 9.98 -2.77 -1.75
CA GLY A 39 10.33 -2.46 -3.13
C GLY A 39 11.57 -1.58 -3.24
N VAL A 40 11.84 -1.04 -4.42
CA VAL A 40 13.02 -0.19 -4.68
C VAL A 40 13.04 1.02 -3.76
N ASP A 41 11.90 1.68 -3.57
CA ASP A 41 11.74 2.85 -2.71
C ASP A 41 10.93 2.57 -1.44
N GLY A 42 10.94 1.31 -0.99
CA GLY A 42 10.13 0.87 0.15
C GLY A 42 10.60 1.48 1.48
N LEU A 43 9.65 1.95 2.31
CA LEU A 43 9.95 2.57 3.61
C LEU A 43 10.83 1.71 4.52
N TRP A 44 10.68 0.39 4.48
CA TRP A 44 11.46 -0.52 5.34
C TRP A 44 12.93 -0.67 4.98
N LYS A 45 13.40 -0.02 3.91
CA LYS A 45 14.83 0.12 3.65
C LYS A 45 15.50 1.16 4.56
N ASN A 46 14.75 2.20 4.93
CA ASN A 46 15.26 3.34 5.67
C ASN A 46 14.75 3.36 7.12
N TYR A 47 13.68 2.62 7.41
CA TYR A 47 13.01 2.60 8.70
C TYR A 47 12.80 1.15 9.18
N SER A 48 13.04 0.88 10.46
CA SER A 48 12.81 -0.44 11.04
C SER A 48 11.33 -0.64 11.37
N ALA A 49 10.67 -1.58 10.68
CA ALA A 49 9.29 -1.94 10.99
C ALA A 49 9.12 -2.43 12.44
N ALA A 50 10.13 -3.13 12.98
CA ALA A 50 10.11 -3.65 14.33
C ALA A 50 10.07 -2.53 15.39
N ASP A 51 10.73 -1.42 15.10
CA ASP A 51 10.81 -0.25 15.98
C ASP A 51 9.63 0.73 15.80
N LEU A 52 8.78 0.53 14.80
CA LEU A 52 7.72 1.50 14.44
C LEU A 52 6.31 0.94 14.42
N ALA A 53 6.13 -0.34 14.06
CA ALA A 53 4.83 -0.92 13.74
C ALA A 53 4.54 -2.18 14.57
N THR A 54 4.96 -2.19 15.84
CA THR A 54 4.69 -3.30 16.78
C THR A 54 4.14 -2.78 18.11
N PRO A 55 3.35 -3.59 18.86
CA PRO A 55 2.93 -3.23 20.20
C PRO A 55 4.10 -2.97 21.16
N GLN A 56 5.21 -3.68 20.98
CA GLN A 56 6.43 -3.53 21.78
C GLN A 56 7.10 -2.17 21.51
N ALA A 57 7.22 -1.77 20.25
CA ALA A 57 7.71 -0.46 19.86
C ALA A 57 6.88 0.67 20.48
N PHE A 58 5.56 0.58 20.38
CA PHE A 58 4.66 1.59 20.94
C PHE A 58 4.77 1.69 22.47
N ARG A 59 4.93 0.56 23.18
CA ARG A 59 5.16 0.59 24.64
C ARG A 59 6.53 1.18 25.01
N LYS A 60 7.55 0.95 24.17
CA LYS A 60 8.92 1.43 24.40
C LYS A 60 9.05 2.93 24.16
N ASP A 61 8.52 3.42 23.04
CA ASP A 61 8.55 4.83 22.67
C ASP A 61 7.29 5.22 21.88
N PRO A 62 6.19 5.59 22.57
CA PRO A 62 4.95 5.96 21.90
C PRO A 62 5.08 7.27 21.11
N LYS A 63 5.98 8.18 21.50
CA LYS A 63 6.17 9.46 20.83
C LYS A 63 6.76 9.25 19.44
N MET A 64 7.84 8.49 19.34
CA MET A 64 8.48 8.18 18.06
C MET A 64 7.49 7.48 17.11
N VAL A 65 6.73 6.50 17.62
CA VAL A 65 5.71 5.81 16.82
C VAL A 65 4.63 6.78 16.34
N TRP A 66 4.12 7.66 17.21
CA TRP A 66 3.13 8.67 16.82
C TRP A 66 3.66 9.65 15.78
N GLU A 67 4.88 10.15 15.94
CA GLU A 67 5.53 11.05 14.98
C GLU A 67 5.66 10.39 13.60
N TRP A 68 6.03 9.11 13.56
CA TRP A 68 6.07 8.31 12.33
C TRP A 68 4.70 8.20 11.65
N TYR A 69 3.66 7.84 12.39
CA TYR A 69 2.32 7.72 11.82
C TYR A 69 1.73 9.08 11.43
N HIS A 70 2.04 10.15 12.18
CA HIS A 70 1.61 11.51 11.83
C HIS A 70 2.24 11.99 10.52
N TRP A 71 3.54 11.76 10.32
CA TRP A 71 4.18 12.03 9.03
C TRP A 71 3.50 11.28 7.86
N ARG A 72 3.18 9.99 8.06
CA ARG A 72 2.45 9.20 7.05
C ARG A 72 1.05 9.76 6.77
N GLN A 73 0.32 10.17 7.81
CA GLN A 73 -0.99 10.82 7.65
C GLN A 73 -0.88 12.10 6.83
N GLY A 74 0.17 12.90 7.02
CA GLY A 74 0.42 14.10 6.21
C GLY A 74 0.58 13.81 4.71
N ILE A 75 1.19 12.67 4.34
CA ILE A 75 1.27 12.23 2.95
C ILE A 75 -0.10 11.78 2.44
N ILE A 76 -0.76 10.89 3.20
CA ILE A 76 -2.05 10.30 2.81
C ILE A 76 -3.14 11.38 2.66
N SER A 77 -3.12 12.42 3.49
CA SER A 77 -4.10 13.53 3.42
C SER A 77 -4.09 14.31 2.11
N LYS A 78 -3.03 14.17 1.31
CA LYS A 78 -2.88 14.83 -0.01
C LYS A 78 -3.11 13.88 -1.18
N ALA A 79 -3.36 12.60 -0.89
CA ALA A 79 -3.52 11.57 -1.91
C ALA A 79 -4.98 11.49 -2.36
N GLU A 80 -5.18 11.24 -3.64
CA GLU A 80 -6.49 10.99 -4.24
C GLU A 80 -6.54 9.57 -4.82
N PRO A 81 -7.72 8.95 -4.98
CA PRO A 81 -7.86 7.68 -5.67
C PRO A 81 -7.25 7.72 -7.08
N ASN A 82 -6.59 6.63 -7.49
CA ASN A 82 -6.04 6.44 -8.84
C ASN A 82 -7.01 5.62 -9.73
N PRO A 83 -6.80 5.61 -11.07
CA PRO A 83 -7.67 4.96 -12.05
C PRO A 83 -7.92 3.46 -11.87
#